data_AF-Q12VA7-F1
#
_entry.id   AF-Q12VA7-F1
#
_cell.length_a   1.000
_cell.length_b   1.000
_cell.length_c   1.000
_cell.angle_alpha   90.00
_cell.angle_beta   90.00
_cell.angle_gamma   90.00
#
_symmetry.space_group_name_H-M   'P 1'
#
loop_
_entity.id
_entity.type
_entity.pdbx_description
1 polymer ?
#
loop_
_entity_poly.entity_id
_entity_poly.type
_entity_poly.pdbx_seq_one_letter_code
_entity_poly.pdbx_strand_id
1 'polypeptide(L)'
;MDMIQKPLAVDNTYKIRDNQLWYNDCNFFEMVENKATIEVNIEGLGIRTVTHSAIGKDGRPTFSYKLPSREDRKWWETHRGEFVKLELLSIEGKS
;
A
#
# COMPACT_ATOMS: atom_id res chain seq x y z
N MET A 1 -13.14 -19.46 -11.39
CA MET A 1 -12.57 -20.05 -10.16
C MET A 1 -11.67 -18.99 -9.56
N ASP A 2 -12.18 -18.23 -8.61
CA ASP A 2 -11.36 -17.27 -7.86
C ASP A 2 -10.38 -18.07 -7.01
N MET A 3 -9.11 -18.08 -7.42
CA MET A 3 -8.04 -18.55 -6.55
C MET A 3 -7.96 -17.55 -5.40
N ILE A 4 -8.48 -17.93 -4.23
CA ILE A 4 -8.35 -17.12 -3.01
C ILE A 4 -6.86 -17.08 -2.67
N GLN A 5 -6.18 -16.02 -3.10
CA GLN A 5 -4.79 -15.79 -2.78
C GLN A 5 -4.69 -15.52 -1.28
N LYS A 6 -3.99 -16.39 -0.55
CA LYS A 6 -3.75 -16.20 0.87
C LYS A 6 -2.79 -15.01 1.04
N PRO A 7 -3.11 -14.02 1.89
CA PRO A 7 -2.22 -12.89 2.10
C PRO A 7 -0.93 -13.31 2.81
N LEU A 8 0.18 -12.70 2.40
CA LEU A 8 1.50 -12.82 3.03
C LEU A 8 1.52 -12.17 4.41
N ALA A 9 0.82 -11.05 4.56
CA ALA A 9 0.63 -10.34 5.81
C ALA A 9 -0.68 -9.55 5.80
N VAL A 10 -1.20 -9.24 6.99
CA VAL A 10 -2.44 -8.47 7.16
C VAL A 10 -2.22 -7.40 8.20
N ASP A 11 -2.66 -6.19 7.91
CA ASP A 11 -2.77 -5.09 8.87
C ASP A 11 -4.23 -4.67 9.00
N ASN A 12 -4.82 -4.88 10.17
CA ASN A 12 -6.21 -4.50 10.46
C ASN A 12 -6.34 -3.09 11.05
N THR A 13 -5.22 -2.38 11.19
CA THR A 13 -5.12 -1.13 11.96
C THR A 13 -4.50 0.00 11.16
N TYR A 14 -4.33 -0.17 9.85
CA TYR A 14 -3.76 0.85 9.00
C TYR A 14 -4.68 2.08 8.94
N LYS A 15 -4.14 3.25 9.29
CA LYS A 15 -4.88 4.51 9.26
C LYS A 15 -4.51 5.33 8.03
N ILE A 16 -5.49 5.72 7.24
CA ILE A 16 -5.30 6.61 6.08
C ILE A 16 -4.98 8.03 6.58
N ARG A 17 -3.75 8.51 6.35
CA ARG A 17 -3.29 9.83 6.83
C ARG A 17 -3.44 10.94 5.80
N ASP A 18 -3.03 10.69 4.57
CA ASP A 18 -2.96 11.68 3.51
C ASP A 18 -3.36 11.07 2.15
N ASN A 19 -2.68 11.42 1.06
CA ASN A 19 -2.93 10.92 -0.29
C ASN A 19 -1.96 9.80 -0.72
N GLN A 20 -1.18 9.25 0.21
CA GLN A 20 -0.21 8.18 -0.04
C GLN A 20 -0.44 6.99 0.91
N LEU A 21 0.06 5.82 0.50
CA LEU A 21 0.12 4.64 1.34
C LEU A 21 1.50 4.59 2.01
N TRP A 22 1.56 4.90 3.30
CA TRP A 22 2.80 4.96 4.08
C TRP A 22 3.15 3.58 4.63
N TYR A 23 4.13 2.91 4.05
CA TYR A 23 4.42 1.54 4.47
C TYR A 23 5.04 1.44 5.86
N ASN A 24 5.66 2.52 6.37
CA ASN A 24 6.14 2.59 7.75
C ASN A 24 5.00 2.64 8.79
N ASP A 25 3.76 2.83 8.34
CA ASP A 25 2.57 2.74 9.18
C ASP A 25 1.88 1.37 9.09
N CYS A 26 2.42 0.46 8.28
CA CYS A 26 1.92 -0.91 8.15
C CYS A 26 2.64 -1.84 9.13
N ASN A 27 1.92 -2.81 9.70
CA ASN A 27 2.51 -3.88 10.52
C ASN A 27 3.48 -4.79 9.76
N PHE A 28 3.47 -4.73 8.42
CA PHE A 28 4.36 -5.51 7.54
C PHE A 28 5.46 -4.65 6.88
N PHE A 29 5.80 -3.49 7.45
CA PHE A 29 6.78 -2.57 6.86
C PHE A 29 8.11 -3.25 6.50
N GLU A 30 8.64 -4.12 7.35
CA GLU A 30 9.92 -4.84 7.13
C GLU A 30 9.91 -5.70 5.87
N MET A 31 8.73 -6.17 5.44
CA MET A 31 8.59 -7.01 4.25
C MET A 31 8.62 -6.20 2.96
N VAL A 32 8.15 -4.95 3.03
CA VAL A 32 7.93 -4.08 1.87
C VAL A 32 8.95 -2.94 1.79
N GLU A 33 9.76 -2.74 2.82
CA GLU A 33 10.83 -1.76 2.81
C GLU A 33 11.76 -1.97 1.60
N ASN A 34 12.05 -0.88 0.89
CA ASN A 34 12.88 -0.87 -0.32
C ASN A 34 12.35 -1.72 -1.49
N LYS A 35 11.09 -2.18 -1.46
CA LYS A 35 10.48 -2.91 -2.58
C LYS A 35 9.86 -1.94 -3.56
N ALA A 36 10.24 -2.07 -4.84
CA ALA A 36 9.80 -1.18 -5.91
C ALA A 36 8.28 -1.25 -6.12
N THR A 37 7.72 -2.45 -6.04
CA THR A 37 6.30 -2.70 -6.31
C THR A 37 5.77 -3.76 -5.36
N ILE A 38 4.56 -3.54 -4.85
CA ILE A 38 3.82 -4.53 -4.05
C ILE A 38 2.37 -4.60 -4.54
N GLU A 39 1.73 -5.73 -4.29
CA GLU A 39 0.30 -5.92 -4.50
C GLU A 39 -0.39 -6.02 -3.15
N VAL A 40 -1.38 -5.15 -2.95
CA VAL A 40 -2.13 -5.06 -1.70
C VAL A 40 -3.62 -5.10 -1.99
N ASN A 41 -4.37 -5.88 -1.21
CA ASN A 41 -5.81 -5.70 -1.10
C ASN A 41 -6.09 -4.61 -0.06
N ILE A 42 -6.79 -3.57 -0.46
CA ILE A 42 -7.21 -2.46 0.41
C ILE A 42 -8.71 -2.62 0.62
N GLU A 43 -9.15 -2.78 1.86
CA GLU A 43 -10.57 -2.87 2.18
C GLU A 43 -11.34 -1.65 1.64
N GLY A 44 -12.42 -1.93 0.89
CA GLY A 44 -13.24 -0.91 0.24
C GLY A 44 -12.73 -0.41 -1.13
N LEU A 45 -11.45 -0.62 -1.47
CA LEU A 45 -10.87 -0.23 -2.76
C LEU A 45 -10.53 -1.45 -3.66
N GLY A 46 -10.25 -2.59 -3.05
CA GLY A 46 -9.86 -3.84 -3.70
C GLY A 46 -8.35 -3.98 -3.91
N ILE A 47 -7.98 -4.93 -4.78
CA ILE A 47 -6.58 -5.25 -5.07
C ILE A 47 -5.95 -4.17 -5.94
N ARG A 48 -4.77 -3.67 -5.54
CA ARG A 48 -3.98 -2.70 -6.29
C ARG A 48 -2.49 -3.05 -6.25
N THR A 49 -1.86 -2.90 -7.40
CA THR A 49 -0.41 -2.81 -7.51
C THR A 49 0.01 -1.38 -7.25
N VAL A 50 0.85 -1.17 -6.24
CA VAL A 50 1.34 0.16 -5.86
C VAL A 50 2.85 0.22 -6.04
N THR A 51 3.34 1.37 -6.52
CA THR A 51 4.77 1.58 -6.83
C THR A 51 5.39 2.52 -5.80
N HIS A 52 6.58 2.18 -5.34
CA HIS A 52 7.31 2.98 -4.36
C HIS A 52 7.44 4.41 -4.84
N SER A 53 7.16 5.36 -3.96
CA SER A 53 7.30 6.78 -4.29
C SER A 53 8.75 7.09 -4.60
N ALA A 54 8.99 7.92 -5.62
CA ALA A 54 10.32 8.37 -5.93
C ALA A 54 10.90 9.17 -4.74
N ILE A 55 12.22 9.33 -4.73
CA ILE A 55 12.97 10.13 -3.75
C ILE A 55 12.29 11.50 -3.56
N GLY A 56 12.15 11.93 -2.31
CA GLY A 56 11.58 13.22 -1.94
C GLY A 56 12.38 14.39 -2.53
N LYS A 57 11.79 15.60 -2.54
CA LYS A 57 12.47 16.82 -3.03
C LYS A 57 13.76 17.14 -2.26
N ASP A 58 13.92 16.58 -1.07
CA ASP A 58 15.07 16.70 -0.17
C ASP A 58 16.14 15.62 -0.41
N GLY A 59 15.97 14.75 -1.41
CA GLY A 59 16.91 13.68 -1.74
C GLY A 59 16.77 12.44 -0.86
N ARG A 60 15.78 12.37 0.05
CA ARG A 60 15.59 11.20 0.94
C ARG A 60 14.62 10.17 0.34
N PRO A 61 14.85 8.87 0.58
CA PRO A 61 13.85 7.84 0.29
C PRO A 61 12.54 8.19 0.97
N THR A 62 11.43 8.00 0.26
CA THR A 62 10.09 8.15 0.84
C THR A 62 9.66 6.83 1.46
N PHE A 63 8.90 6.90 2.55
CA PHE A 63 8.34 5.70 3.19
C PHE A 63 6.94 5.36 2.68
N SER A 64 6.69 5.59 1.38
CA SER A 64 5.36 5.52 0.81
C SER A 64 5.30 4.87 -0.56
N TYR A 65 4.12 4.38 -0.87
CA TYR A 65 3.69 3.89 -2.17
C TYR A 65 2.67 4.83 -2.80
N LYS A 66 2.72 4.93 -4.14
CA LYS A 66 1.77 5.68 -4.96
C LYS A 66 0.59 4.81 -5.34
N LEU A 67 -0.61 5.36 -5.15
CA LEU A 67 -1.84 4.77 -5.69
C LEU A 67 -1.86 4.89 -7.23
N PRO A 68 -2.27 3.83 -7.94
CA PRO A 68 -2.00 3.69 -9.37
C PRO A 68 -2.86 4.62 -10.23
N SER A 69 -4.09 4.93 -9.81
CA SER A 69 -5.00 5.80 -10.58
C SER A 69 -5.42 7.06 -9.83
N ARG A 70 -6.02 8.01 -10.57
CA ARG A 70 -6.63 9.22 -9.97
C ARG A 70 -7.86 8.86 -9.13
N GLU A 71 -8.62 7.84 -9.53
CA GLU A 71 -9.82 7.39 -8.83
C GLU A 71 -9.45 6.77 -7.48
N ASP A 72 -8.40 5.95 -7.44
CA ASP A 72 -7.87 5.38 -6.19
C ASP A 72 -7.42 6.48 -5.22
N ARG A 73 -6.71 7.50 -5.73
CA ARG A 73 -6.31 8.66 -4.92
C ARG A 73 -7.52 9.41 -4.37
N LYS A 74 -8.54 9.63 -5.19
CA LYS A 74 -9.78 10.31 -4.76
C LYS A 74 -10.51 9.49 -3.69
N TRP A 75 -10.58 8.18 -3.85
CA TRP A 75 -11.14 7.28 -2.85
C TRP A 75 -10.36 7.39 -1.53
N TRP A 76 -9.03 7.31 -1.61
CA TRP A 76 -8.14 7.40 -0.46
C TRP A 76 -8.25 8.74 0.28
N GLU A 77 -8.31 9.85 -0.45
CA GLU A 77 -8.54 11.18 0.11
C GLU A 77 -9.91 11.31 0.80
N THR A 78 -10.93 10.64 0.27
CA THR A 78 -12.29 10.66 0.84
C THR A 78 -12.36 9.90 2.17
N HIS A 79 -11.57 8.83 2.32
CA HIS A 79 -11.53 7.99 3.52
C HIS A 79 -10.39 8.41 4.49
N ARG A 80 -9.90 9.64 4.38
CA ARG A 80 -8.83 10.16 5.25
C ARG A 80 -9.27 10.15 6.70
N GLY A 81 -8.42 9.61 7.57
CA GLY A 81 -8.66 9.47 9.01
C GLY A 81 -9.29 8.14 9.39
N GLU A 82 -9.76 7.35 8.43
CA GLU A 82 -10.35 6.04 8.65
C GLU A 82 -9.28 4.96 8.81
N PHE A 83 -9.68 3.87 9.47
CA PHE A 83 -8.91 2.64 9.56
C PHE A 83 -9.40 1.67 8.49
N VAL A 84 -8.47 1.09 7.74
CA VAL A 84 -8.78 0.10 6.70
C VAL A 84 -7.91 -1.13 6.89
N LYS A 85 -8.48 -2.29 6.57
CA LYS A 85 -7.67 -3.51 6.47
C LYS A 85 -6.83 -3.49 5.19
N LEU A 86 -5.52 -3.74 5.35
CA LEU A 86 -4.59 -3.98 4.26
C LEU A 86 -4.14 -5.44 4.27
N GLU A 87 -4.14 -6.08 3.10
CA GLU A 87 -3.61 -7.44 2.94
C GLU A 87 -2.51 -7.43 1.89
N LEU A 88 -1.29 -7.75 2.28
CA LEU A 88 -0.17 -7.90 1.36
C LEU A 88 -0.30 -9.22 0.60
N LEU A 89 -0.49 -9.17 -0.72
CA LEU A 89 -0.73 -10.35 -1.55
C LEU A 89 0.55 -10.83 -2.24
N SER A 90 1.34 -9.90 -2.77
CA SER A 90 2.61 -10.20 -3.42
C SER A 90 3.59 -9.04 -3.29
N ILE A 91 4.88 -9.38 -3.39
CA ILE A 91 5.98 -8.42 -3.47
C ILE A 91 6.67 -8.73 -4.79
N GLU A 92 6.60 -7.79 -5.74
CA GLU A 92 7.36 -7.95 -6.99
C GLU A 92 8.83 -7.61 -6.76
N GLY A 93 9.69 -8.51 -7.24
CA GLY A 93 11.05 -8.73 -6.75
C GLY A 93 11.33 -10.18 -6.34
N LYS A 94 10.39 -11.10 -6.55
CA LYS A 94 10.73 -12.54 -6.61
C LYS A 94 11.58 -12.80 -7.86
N SER A 95 12.79 -13.28 -7.59
CA SER A 95 13.74 -13.87 -8.55
C SER A 95 13.08 -14.87 -9.49
#